data_AF-A0AAV8ZBK4-F1
#
_entry.id   AF-A0AAV8ZBK4-F1
#
_cell.length_a   1.000
_cell.length_b   1.000
_cell.length_c   1.000
_cell.angle_alpha   90.00
_cell.angle_beta   90.00
_cell.angle_gamma   90.00
#
_symmetry.space_group_name_H-M   'P 1'
#
loop_
_entity.id
_entity.type
_entity.pdbx_description
1 polymer ?
#
loop_
_entity_poly.entity_id
_entity_poly.type
_entity_poly.pdbx_seq_one_letter_code
_entity_poly.pdbx_strand_id
1 'polypeptide(L)'
;MEITHLDGHKVSVTRDKITWPGARIRKKGEGMPNYDNNNLHGTLYITFDVEFPKQELTEENKQAIKDILNQSSNNKVYNGLRGY
;
A
#
# COMPACT_ATOMS: atom_id res chain seq x y z
N MET A 1 6.32 5.26 10.18
CA MET A 1 5.57 6.39 9.57
C MET A 1 4.52 6.84 10.57
N GLU A 2 4.23 8.14 10.67
CA GLU A 2 3.17 8.66 11.53
C GLU A 2 2.10 9.34 10.67
N ILE A 3 0.83 9.07 10.98
CA ILE A 3 -0.33 9.71 10.33
C ILE A 3 -1.05 10.52 11.40
N THR A 4 -1.30 11.79 11.13
CA THR A 4 -2.15 12.62 11.99
C THR A 4 -3.62 12.24 11.75
N HIS A 5 -4.32 11.88 12.82
CA HIS A 5 -5.73 11.55 12.80
C HIS A 5 -6.60 12.81 12.87
N LEU A 6 -7.91 12.65 12.70
CA LEU A 6 -8.89 13.75 12.67
C LEU A 6 -9.03 14.48 14.01
N ASP A 7 -8.76 13.80 15.12
CA ASP A 7 -8.75 14.37 16.47
C ASP A 7 -7.37 14.95 16.87
N GLY A 8 -6.38 14.89 15.96
CA GLY A 8 -5.02 15.37 16.18
C GLY A 8 -4.07 14.36 16.81
N HIS A 9 -4.51 13.15 17.19
CA HIS A 9 -3.59 12.13 17.68
C HIS A 9 -2.73 11.56 16.54
N LYS A 10 -1.57 10.98 16.88
CA LYS A 10 -0.67 10.38 15.90
C LYS A 10 -0.79 8.86 15.87
N VAL A 11 -1.13 8.30 14.71
CA VAL A 11 -1.15 6.85 14.48
C VAL A 11 0.20 6.40 13.93
N SER A 12 0.88 5.53 14.67
CA SER A 12 2.12 4.90 14.19
C SER A 12 1.83 3.72 13.27
N VAL A 13 2.38 3.80 12.05
CA VAL A 13 2.31 2.77 11.03
C VAL A 13 3.69 2.12 10.88
N THR A 14 3.78 0.87 11.32
CA THR A 14 4.96 0.00 11.19
C THR A 14 4.70 -1.11 10.19
N ARG A 15 5.73 -1.47 9.42
CA ARG A 15 5.66 -2.51 8.41
C ARG A 15 7.01 -3.21 8.28
N ASP A 16 7.04 -4.50 8.59
CA ASP A 16 8.25 -5.32 8.51
C ASP A 16 8.31 -6.16 7.22
N LYS A 17 7.18 -6.26 6.50
CA LYS A 17 7.03 -7.08 5.29
C LYS A 17 6.96 -6.21 4.04
N ILE A 18 7.27 -6.82 2.89
CA ILE A 18 7.16 -6.19 1.56
C ILE A 18 5.75 -5.59 1.37
N THR A 19 5.71 -4.37 0.85
CA THR A 19 4.49 -3.64 0.52
C THR A 19 4.32 -3.64 -0.99
N TRP A 20 3.32 -4.36 -1.47
CA TRP A 20 2.96 -4.35 -2.89
C TRP A 20 1.96 -3.22 -3.20
N PRO A 21 1.84 -2.81 -4.47
CA PRO A 21 0.84 -1.81 -4.88
C PRO A 21 -0.57 -2.24 -4.48
N GLY A 22 -1.31 -1.36 -3.80
CA GLY A 22 -2.66 -1.65 -3.30
C GLY A 22 -2.69 -2.50 -2.03
N ALA A 23 -1.54 -2.74 -1.37
CA ALA A 23 -1.53 -3.35 -0.06
C ALA A 23 -2.34 -2.52 0.94
N ARG A 24 -3.02 -3.22 1.88
CA ARG A 24 -3.90 -2.61 2.88
C ARG A 24 -3.49 -3.01 4.29
N ILE A 25 -3.45 -2.04 5.20
CA ILE A 25 -3.28 -2.23 6.64
C ILE A 25 -4.58 -1.86 7.35
N ARG A 26 -4.92 -2.65 8.38
CA ARG A 26 -6.06 -2.40 9.26
C ARG A 26 -5.57 -2.02 10.64
N LYS A 27 -5.99 -0.87 11.14
CA LYS A 27 -5.77 -0.41 12.51
C LYS A 27 -7.11 -0.37 13.23
N LYS A 28 -7.39 -1.41 14.01
CA LYS A 28 -8.63 -1.50 14.80
C LYS A 28 -8.61 -0.45 15.90
N GLY A 29 -9.75 0.18 16.16
CA GLY A 29 -9.88 1.22 17.20
C GLY A 29 -9.54 2.63 16.71
N GLU A 30 -8.93 2.76 15.52
CA GLU A 30 -8.57 4.06 14.93
C GLU A 30 -9.60 4.56 13.91
N GLY A 31 -10.78 3.93 13.84
CA GLY A 31 -11.85 4.39 12.97
C GLY A 31 -12.72 5.47 13.59
N MET A 32 -13.78 5.84 12.88
CA MET A 32 -14.81 6.75 13.40
C MET A 32 -15.54 6.13 14.61
N PRO A 33 -15.99 6.96 15.57
CA PRO A 33 -16.82 6.49 16.68
C PRO A 33 -18.16 5.93 16.17
N ASN A 34 -18.70 4.95 16.88
CA ASN A 34 -20.02 4.40 16.63
C ASN A 34 -21.09 5.39 17.09
N TYR A 35 -22.14 5.55 16.30
CA TYR A 35 -23.28 6.42 16.60
C TYR A 35 -23.99 6.07 17.92
N ASP A 36 -24.19 4.77 18.20
CA ASP A 36 -24.94 4.31 19.38
C ASP A 36 -24.07 4.26 20.64
N ASN A 37 -22.75 4.11 20.48
CA ASN A 37 -21.82 3.99 21.60
C ASN A 37 -20.48 4.64 21.25
N ASN A 38 -20.28 5.85 21.74
CA ASN A 38 -19.08 6.67 21.47
C ASN A 38 -17.78 6.06 22.03
N ASN A 39 -17.84 5.05 22.91
CA ASN A 39 -16.63 4.36 23.37
C ASN A 39 -16.13 3.31 22.36
N LEU A 40 -16.94 2.97 21.35
CA LEU A 40 -16.56 2.04 20.30
C LEU A 40 -16.11 2.80 19.08
N HIS A 41 -14.92 2.44 18.59
CA HIS A 41 -14.35 3.00 17.37
C HIS A 41 -14.25 1.95 16.28
N GLY A 42 -14.41 2.39 15.03
CA GLY A 42 -14.25 1.55 13.85
C GLY A 42 -12.80 1.14 13.58
N THR A 43 -12.52 0.75 12.34
CA THR A 43 -11.18 0.39 11.88
C THR A 43 -10.70 1.37 10.83
N LEU A 44 -9.49 1.90 11.00
CA LEU A 44 -8.82 2.67 9.96
C LEU A 44 -8.19 1.72 8.94
N TYR A 45 -8.51 1.95 7.67
CA TYR A 45 -7.92 1.24 6.54
C TYR A 45 -6.91 2.15 5.84
N ILE A 46 -5.65 1.74 5.88
CA ILE A 46 -4.55 2.44 5.19
C ILE A 46 -4.25 1.66 3.93
N THR A 47 -4.42 2.29 2.76
CA THR A 47 -4.05 1.70 1.46
C THR A 47 -2.76 2.33 0.99
N PHE A 48 -1.80 1.52 0.57
CA PHE A 48 -0.53 2.01 0.04
C PHE A 48 -0.64 2.16 -1.46
N ASP A 49 -0.46 3.40 -1.91
CA ASP A 49 -0.16 3.68 -3.31
C ASP A 49 1.36 3.74 -3.48
N VAL A 50 1.87 3.01 -4.48
CA VAL A 50 3.30 2.86 -4.71
C VAL A 50 3.62 3.62 -5.99
N GLU A 51 4.17 4.82 -5.84
CA GLU A 51 4.58 5.63 -6.97
C GLU A 51 5.86 5.08 -7.59
N PHE A 52 5.81 4.78 -8.89
CA PHE A 52 6.99 4.41 -9.66
C PHE A 52 7.75 5.66 -10.12
N PRO A 53 9.08 5.57 -10.25
CA PRO A 53 9.87 6.68 -10.78
C PRO A 53 9.38 7.04 -12.19
N LYS A 54 9.16 8.35 -12.42
CA LYS A 54 8.72 8.89 -13.72
C LYS A 54 9.85 9.03 -14.73
N GLN A 55 11.10 8.93 -14.26
CA GLN A 55 12.30 9.04 -15.10
C GLN A 55 12.64 7.68 -15.69
N GLU A 56 13.21 7.69 -16.89
CA GLU A 56 13.79 6.49 -17.45
C GLU A 56 15.01 6.07 -16.64
N LEU A 57 15.07 4.78 -16.33
CA LEU A 57 16.24 4.18 -15.69
C LEU A 57 17.34 3.99 -16.74
N THR A 58 18.58 4.27 -16.35
CA THR A 58 19.76 3.93 -17.17
C THR A 58 19.85 2.42 -17.37
N GLU A 59 20.51 1.97 -18.44
CA GLU A 59 20.67 0.53 -18.73
C GLU A 59 21.40 -0.20 -17.59
N GLU A 60 22.38 0.46 -16.97
CA GLU A 60 23.10 -0.06 -15.80
C GLU A 60 22.15 -0.32 -14.62
N ASN A 61 21.30 0.65 -14.29
CA ASN A 61 20.31 0.51 -13.21
C ASN A 61 19.26 -0.56 -13.52
N LYS A 62 18.82 -0.65 -14.79
CA LYS A 62 17.90 -1.70 -15.24
C LYS A 62 18.51 -3.09 -15.06
N GLN A 63 19.79 -3.25 -15.38
CA GLN A 63 20.47 -4.54 -15.23
C GLN A 63 20.62 -4.93 -13.76
N ALA A 64 21.06 -4.00 -12.91
CA ALA A 64 21.16 -4.25 -11.47
C ALA A 64 19.80 -4.66 -10.85
N ILE A 65 18.71 -3.99 -11.25
CA ILE A 65 17.36 -4.33 -10.77
C ILE A 65 16.93 -5.72 -11.23
N LYS A 66 17.23 -6.11 -12.49
CA LYS A 66 16.92 -7.46 -12.98
C LYS A 66 17.61 -8.54 -12.15
N ASP A 67 18.88 -8.33 -11.81
CA ASP A 67 19.68 -9.28 -11.04
C ASP A 67 19.17 -9.40 -9.59
N ILE A 68 18.80 -8.28 -8.96
CA ILE A 68 18.26 -8.25 -7.59
C ILE A 68 16.88 -8.92 -7.52
N LEU A 69 15.97 -8.57 -8.43
CA LEU A 69 14.60 -9.08 -8.39
C LEU A 69 14.50 -10.55 -8.79
N ASN A 70 15.47 -11.07 -9.55
CA ASN A 70 15.54 -12.45 -10.05
C ASN A 70 14.17 -12.97 -10.56
N GLN A 71 13.48 -12.12 -11.31
CA GLN A 71 12.09 -12.37 -11.70
C GLN A 71 12.02 -12.79 -13.17
N SER A 72 11.34 -13.90 -13.44
CA SER A 72 11.05 -14.34 -14.81
C SER A 72 10.08 -13.37 -15.50
N SER A 73 10.30 -13.09 -16.79
CA SER A 73 9.40 -12.26 -17.59
C SER A 73 7.99 -12.84 -17.61
N ASN A 74 7.01 -12.08 -17.10
CA ASN A 74 5.60 -12.45 -17.16
C ASN A 74 4.90 -11.61 -18.24
N ASN A 75 4.84 -12.13 -19.46
CA ASN A 75 4.18 -11.48 -20.60
C ASN A 75 2.66 -11.73 -20.61
N LYS A 76 2.00 -11.70 -19.44
CA LYS A 76 0.54 -11.74 -19.40
C LYS A 76 -0.01 -10.41 -19.92
N VAL A 77 -0.36 -10.41 -21.21
CA VAL A 77 -1.14 -9.33 -21.82
C VAL A 77 -2.52 -9.30 -21.16
N TYR A 78 -2.76 -8.28 -20.34
CA TYR A 78 -4.07 -8.04 -19.74
C TYR A 78 -4.97 -7.38 -20.78
N ASN A 79 -5.79 -8.16 -21.47
CA ASN A 79 -6.68 -7.66 -22.52
C ASN A 79 -7.97 -7.00 -21.97
N GLY A 80 -8.09 -6.73 -20.66
CA GLY A 80 -9.29 -6.13 -20.05
C GLY A 80 -10.59 -6.96 -20.15
N LEU A 81 -10.62 -8.01 -20.96
CA LEU A 81 -11.74 -8.90 -21.21
C LEU A 81 -11.59 -10.14 -20.33
N ARG A 82 -12.02 -10.03 -19.07
CA ARG A 82 -12.31 -11.21 -18.24
C ARG A 82 -13.73 -11.12 -17.72
N GLY A 83 -14.61 -11.91 -18.36
CA GLY A 83 -15.88 -12.37 -17.80
C GLY A 83 -17.08 -11.47 -18.10
N TYR A 84 -18.18 -12.12 -18.46
CA TYR A 84 -19.56 -11.62 -18.36
C TYR A 84 -19.87 -11.16 -16.93
#